data_AF-A0A917M8Y0-F1
#
_entry.id   AF-A0A917M8Y0-F1
#
_cell.length_a   1.000
_cell.length_b   1.000
_cell.length_c   1.000
_cell.angle_alpha   90.00
_cell.angle_beta   90.00
_cell.angle_gamma   90.00
#
_symmetry.space_group_name_H-M   'P 1'
#
loop_
_entity.id
_entity.type
_entity.pdbx_description
1 polymer ?
#
loop_
_entity_poly.entity_id
_entity_poly.type
_entity_poly.pdbx_seq_one_letter_code
_entity_poly.pdbx_strand_id
1 'polypeptide(L)'
;MKLLRAAVVGVVLLVAVSGTYSSGQLAQPFPSQQPTQGRPGVDVPPLGPSISPEMQAQQARSRNSDRQKQLVDDTNKLLVLATQLKQDVDKTNKDVLSVDVIKKADEIEKLAHSVKERMKGL
;
A
#
# COMPACT_ATOMS: atom_id res chain seq x y z
N MET A 1 42.06 12.79 -29.63
CA MET A 1 41.17 13.32 -28.57
C MET A 1 39.92 12.45 -28.54
N LYS A 2 39.77 11.61 -27.51
CA LYS A 2 38.65 10.67 -27.41
C LYS A 2 37.51 11.36 -26.67
N LEU A 3 36.49 11.76 -27.41
CA LEU A 3 35.27 12.35 -26.88
C LEU A 3 34.29 11.27 -26.46
N LEU A 4 33.69 11.53 -25.31
CA LEU A 4 32.67 10.80 -24.58
C LEU A 4 31.54 10.24 -25.47
N ARG A 5 31.06 9.04 -25.13
CA ARG A 5 29.62 8.74 -25.08
C ARG A 5 29.33 7.75 -23.95
N ALA A 6 28.81 8.27 -22.85
CA ALA A 6 28.09 7.52 -21.84
C ALA A 6 26.76 7.03 -22.42
N ALA A 7 26.32 5.84 -22.01
CA ALA A 7 24.93 5.43 -22.13
C ALA A 7 24.53 4.75 -20.81
N VAL A 8 24.01 5.58 -19.91
CA VAL A 8 23.16 5.21 -18.79
C VAL A 8 21.84 4.71 -19.39
N VAL A 9 21.43 3.49 -19.10
CA VAL A 9 20.08 3.01 -19.43
C VAL A 9 19.28 2.96 -18.14
N GLY A 10 18.71 4.11 -17.79
CA GLY A 10 17.61 4.22 -16.85
C GLY A 10 16.33 3.86 -17.58
N VAL A 11 15.60 2.87 -17.08
CA VAL A 11 14.26 2.56 -17.56
C VAL A 11 13.27 3.41 -16.78
N VAL A 12 12.87 4.52 -17.39
CA VAL A 12 11.70 5.32 -17.04
C VAL A 12 10.60 4.97 -18.03
N LEU A 13 9.49 4.42 -17.55
CA LEU A 13 8.20 4.33 -18.24
C LEU A 13 7.19 5.08 -17.34
N LEU A 14 6.87 6.35 -17.63
CA LEU A 14 5.72 6.83 -18.43
C LEU A 14 4.44 6.08 -18.08
N VAL A 15 3.37 6.70 -17.55
CA VAL A 15 2.62 7.80 -18.18
C VAL A 15 1.86 8.60 -17.11
N ALA A 16 2.04 9.92 -17.14
CA ALA A 16 1.12 10.89 -16.55
C ALA A 16 -0.03 11.12 -17.55
N VAL A 17 -1.25 10.77 -17.18
CA VAL A 17 -2.47 11.32 -17.80
C VAL A 17 -3.22 12.05 -16.71
N SER A 18 -3.02 13.37 -16.71
CA SER A 18 -3.88 14.33 -16.05
C SER A 18 -5.21 14.36 -16.82
N GLY A 19 -6.16 13.53 -16.41
CA GLY A 19 -7.55 13.65 -16.81
C GLY A 19 -8.24 14.68 -15.91
N THR A 20 -8.37 15.91 -16.40
CA THR A 20 -9.26 16.92 -15.83
C THR A 20 -10.71 16.43 -15.93
N TYR A 21 -11.26 15.89 -14.85
CA TYR A 21 -12.71 15.75 -14.72
C TYR A 21 -13.27 17.04 -14.14
N SER A 22 -13.74 17.90 -15.04
CA SER A 22 -14.62 19.02 -14.75
C SER A 22 -15.99 18.69 -15.32
N SER A 23 -16.94 18.35 -14.44
CA SER A 23 -18.36 18.15 -14.73
C SER A 23 -19.03 17.91 -13.38
N GLY A 24 -20.11 18.54 -12.98
CA GLY A 24 -20.92 19.62 -13.49
C GLY A 24 -21.87 19.92 -12.33
N GLN A 25 -22.12 21.19 -12.09
CA GLN A 25 -22.95 21.70 -11.01
C GLN A 25 -24.42 21.35 -11.30
N LEU A 26 -25.07 20.58 -10.43
CA LEU A 26 -26.52 20.64 -10.28
C LEU A 26 -26.83 20.75 -8.79
N ALA A 27 -27.08 21.98 -8.39
CA ALA A 27 -27.64 22.33 -7.10
C ALA A 27 -28.99 21.62 -6.94
N GLN A 28 -29.09 20.75 -5.93
CA GLN A 28 -30.39 20.33 -5.42
C GLN A 28 -30.92 21.43 -4.50
N PRO A 29 -32.14 21.93 -4.70
CA PRO A 29 -32.77 22.85 -3.77
C PRO A 29 -33.04 22.12 -2.46
N PHE A 30 -32.37 22.56 -1.38
CA PHE A 30 -32.69 22.17 -0.02
C PHE A 30 -34.12 22.64 0.33
N PRO A 31 -35.02 21.77 0.81
CA PRO A 31 -36.19 22.23 1.52
C PRO A 31 -35.73 22.81 2.87
N SER A 32 -36.01 24.08 3.07
CA SER A 32 -35.85 24.82 4.31
C SER A 32 -36.64 24.15 5.44
N GLN A 33 -35.95 23.46 6.34
CA GLN A 33 -36.51 23.10 7.64
C GLN A 33 -36.23 24.25 8.62
N GLN A 34 -37.32 24.83 9.12
CA GLN A 34 -37.36 25.94 10.06
C GLN A 34 -36.59 25.67 11.36
N PRO A 35 -36.08 26.72 12.03
CA PRO A 35 -35.45 26.59 13.34
C PRO A 35 -36.53 26.25 14.38
N THR A 36 -36.54 25.01 14.87
CA THR A 36 -37.30 24.65 16.08
C THR A 36 -36.48 25.05 17.30
N GLN A 37 -36.77 26.24 17.82
CA GLN A 37 -36.45 26.59 19.20
C GLN A 37 -37.13 25.59 20.15
N GLY A 38 -36.37 25.12 21.14
CA GLY A 38 -36.89 24.80 22.46
C GLY A 38 -37.47 23.40 22.67
N ARG A 39 -36.60 22.39 22.77
CA ARG A 39 -36.79 21.31 23.75
C ARG A 39 -35.49 21.16 24.53
N PRO A 40 -35.48 21.18 25.88
CA PRO A 40 -34.35 20.69 26.66
C PRO A 40 -34.28 19.18 26.48
N GLY A 41 -33.74 18.77 25.33
CA GLY A 41 -33.38 17.40 25.05
C GLY A 41 -32.11 17.11 25.82
N VAL A 42 -32.25 16.28 26.85
CA VAL A 42 -31.19 15.60 27.60
C VAL A 42 -29.91 15.52 26.77
N ASP A 43 -28.86 16.22 27.22
CA ASP A 43 -27.47 15.90 26.87
C ASP A 43 -27.26 14.44 27.28
N VAL A 44 -27.51 13.51 26.37
CA VAL A 44 -27.11 12.12 26.57
C VAL A 44 -25.60 12.14 26.40
N PRO A 45 -24.79 11.96 27.46
CA PRO A 45 -23.36 11.82 27.27
C PRO A 45 -23.15 10.66 26.29
N PRO A 46 -22.17 10.70 25.38
CA PRO A 46 -21.89 9.54 24.54
C PRO A 46 -21.68 8.32 25.44
N LEU A 47 -22.61 7.36 25.37
CA LEU A 47 -22.63 6.11 26.15
C LEU A 47 -21.58 5.12 25.62
N GLY A 48 -20.34 5.58 25.46
CA GLY A 48 -19.20 4.76 25.04
C GLY A 48 -17.93 5.25 25.72
N PRO A 49 -16.96 4.35 26.00
CA PRO A 49 -15.69 4.77 26.57
C PRO A 49 -15.01 5.78 25.62
N SER A 50 -14.89 7.03 26.06
CA SER A 50 -14.15 8.05 25.33
C SER A 50 -12.67 7.70 25.35
N ILE A 51 -12.14 7.14 24.26
CA ILE A 51 -10.71 6.86 24.11
C ILE A 51 -9.95 8.19 24.20
N SER A 52 -9.08 8.35 25.20
CA SER A 52 -8.27 9.56 25.34
C SER A 52 -7.35 9.76 24.12
N PRO A 53 -6.99 11.01 23.75
CA PRO A 53 -6.06 11.27 22.65
C PRO A 53 -4.73 10.52 22.81
N GLU A 54 -4.24 10.37 24.03
CA GLU A 54 -3.04 9.59 24.35
C GLU A 54 -3.19 8.10 24.00
N MET A 55 -4.33 7.50 24.32
CA MET A 55 -4.62 6.12 23.98
C MET A 55 -4.73 5.91 22.46
N GLN A 56 -5.30 6.88 21.73
CA GLN A 56 -5.32 6.85 20.26
C GLN A 56 -3.91 6.93 19.65
N ALA A 57 -3.07 7.83 20.17
CA ALA A 57 -1.70 7.99 19.73
C ALA A 57 -0.86 6.72 20.00
N GLN A 58 -1.03 6.12 21.18
CA GLN A 58 -0.35 4.86 21.52
C GLN A 58 -0.79 3.71 20.61
N GLN A 59 -2.09 3.60 20.31
CA GLN A 59 -2.60 2.58 19.40
C GLN A 59 -2.07 2.78 17.98
N ALA A 60 -1.99 4.03 17.49
CA ALA A 60 -1.43 4.34 16.19
C ALA A 60 0.06 3.96 16.10
N ARG A 61 0.85 4.26 17.15
CA ARG A 61 2.27 3.86 17.24
C ARG A 61 2.43 2.35 17.22
N SER A 62 1.62 1.61 17.99
CA SER A 62 1.65 0.14 17.99
C SER A 62 1.38 -0.42 16.60
N ARG A 63 0.31 0.03 15.93
CA ARG A 63 -0.03 -0.42 14.57
C ARG A 63 1.09 -0.14 13.57
N ASN A 64 1.77 1.00 13.69
CA ASN A 64 2.88 1.32 12.80
C ASN A 64 4.10 0.42 13.06
N SER A 65 4.42 0.15 14.32
CA SER A 65 5.50 -0.75 14.70
C SER A 65 5.25 -2.18 14.22
N ASP A 66 4.03 -2.69 14.39
CA ASP A 66 3.65 -4.02 13.91
C ASP A 66 3.75 -4.11 12.37
N ARG A 67 3.32 -3.06 11.67
CA ARG A 67 3.43 -2.98 10.22
C ARG A 67 4.88 -2.95 9.75
N GLN A 68 5.73 -2.19 10.43
CA GLN A 68 7.17 -2.13 10.12
C GLN A 68 7.83 -3.50 10.33
N LYS A 69 7.51 -4.18 11.44
CA LYS A 69 8.01 -5.53 11.69
C LYS A 69 7.60 -6.50 10.58
N GLN A 70 6.33 -6.48 10.18
CA GLN A 70 5.83 -7.32 9.10
C GLN A 70 6.51 -7.00 7.76
N LEU A 71 6.77 -5.73 7.44
CA LEU A 71 7.54 -5.35 6.24
C LEU A 71 8.97 -5.91 6.27
N VAL A 72 9.66 -5.84 7.40
CA VAL A 72 11.01 -6.41 7.55
C VAL A 72 10.98 -7.92 7.37
N ASP A 73 10.03 -8.61 7.99
CA ASP A 73 9.90 -10.06 7.90
C ASP A 73 9.58 -10.50 6.45
N ASP A 74 8.61 -9.84 5.79
CA ASP A 74 8.21 -10.14 4.42
C ASP A 74 9.35 -9.87 3.42
N THR A 75 10.12 -8.79 3.59
CA THR A 75 11.27 -8.47 2.72
C THR A 75 12.44 -9.43 2.91
N ASN A 76 12.70 -9.87 4.16
CA ASN A 76 13.67 -10.94 4.41
C ASN A 76 13.24 -12.25 3.74
N LYS A 77 11.97 -12.60 3.82
CA LYS A 77 11.43 -13.78 3.12
C LYS A 77 11.55 -13.65 1.60
N LEU A 78 11.29 -12.48 1.03
CA LEU A 78 11.53 -12.21 -0.40
C LEU A 78 12.99 -12.46 -0.79
N LEU A 79 13.94 -11.97 0.00
CA LEU A 79 15.37 -12.18 -0.27
C LEU A 79 15.73 -13.68 -0.28
N VAL A 80 15.21 -14.44 0.68
CA VAL A 80 15.42 -15.89 0.75
C VAL A 80 14.84 -16.59 -0.48
N LEU A 81 13.58 -16.31 -0.82
CA LEU A 81 12.92 -16.92 -1.98
C LEU A 81 13.62 -16.57 -3.28
N ALA A 82 14.01 -15.31 -3.48
CA ALA A 82 14.73 -14.87 -4.67
C ALA A 82 16.10 -15.55 -4.80
N THR A 83 16.83 -15.68 -3.69
CA THR A 83 18.11 -16.41 -3.66
C THR A 83 17.92 -17.87 -4.04
N GLN A 84 16.86 -18.51 -3.53
CA GLN A 84 16.60 -19.90 -3.85
C GLN A 84 16.09 -20.09 -5.28
N LEU A 85 15.26 -19.17 -5.79
CA LEU A 85 14.84 -19.17 -7.19
C LEU A 85 16.05 -19.10 -8.12
N LYS A 86 17.01 -18.22 -7.82
CA LYS A 86 18.28 -18.16 -8.56
C LYS A 86 19.01 -19.50 -8.53
N GLN A 87 19.18 -20.11 -7.36
CA GLN A 87 19.86 -21.41 -7.24
C GLN A 87 19.15 -22.52 -8.00
N ASP A 88 17.82 -22.54 -7.97
CA ASP A 88 17.03 -23.56 -8.65
C ASP A 88 17.11 -23.37 -10.17
N VAL A 89 17.07 -22.14 -10.67
CA VAL A 89 17.30 -21.81 -12.09
C VAL A 89 18.72 -22.17 -12.52
N ASP A 90 19.74 -21.83 -11.72
CA ASP A 90 21.15 -22.13 -12.02
C ASP A 90 21.42 -23.65 -12.11
N LYS A 91 20.58 -24.48 -11.47
CA LYS A 91 20.65 -25.96 -11.54
C LYS A 91 19.84 -26.56 -12.68
N THR A 92 18.89 -25.83 -13.27
CA THR A 92 18.10 -26.32 -14.40
C THR A 92 18.87 -26.25 -15.72
N ASN A 93 18.60 -27.20 -16.62
CA ASN A 93 19.16 -27.15 -17.97
C ASN A 93 18.42 -26.09 -18.79
N LYS A 94 19.11 -25.42 -19.73
CA LYS A 94 18.61 -24.20 -20.42
C LYS A 94 17.25 -24.37 -21.13
N ASP A 95 16.86 -25.60 -21.42
CA ASP A 95 15.66 -25.95 -22.17
C ASP A 95 14.50 -26.45 -21.28
N VAL A 96 14.66 -26.50 -19.95
CA VAL A 96 13.65 -27.04 -19.04
C VAL A 96 13.49 -26.16 -17.80
N LEU A 97 12.38 -25.43 -17.71
CA LEU A 97 11.96 -24.74 -16.50
C LEU A 97 11.18 -25.72 -15.59
N SER A 98 11.59 -25.88 -14.33
CA SER A 98 10.88 -26.79 -13.42
C SER A 98 9.57 -26.18 -12.92
N VAL A 99 8.59 -27.03 -12.60
CA VAL A 99 7.32 -26.60 -11.98
C VAL A 99 7.58 -25.91 -10.62
N ASP A 100 8.62 -26.32 -9.90
CA ASP A 100 8.99 -25.73 -8.61
C ASP A 100 9.54 -24.30 -8.77
N VAL A 101 10.31 -24.04 -9.82
CA VAL A 101 10.77 -22.68 -10.17
C VAL A 101 9.57 -21.76 -10.44
N ILE A 102 8.57 -22.24 -11.18
CA ILE A 102 7.35 -21.48 -11.48
C ILE A 102 6.57 -21.17 -10.21
N LYS A 103 6.33 -22.18 -9.35
CA LYS A 103 5.62 -21.99 -8.07
C LYS A 103 6.33 -21.00 -7.16
N LYS A 104 7.66 -21.06 -7.10
CA LYS A 104 8.45 -20.14 -6.27
C LYS A 104 8.39 -18.72 -6.82
N ALA A 105 8.40 -18.54 -8.14
CA ALA A 105 8.20 -17.23 -8.76
C ALA A 105 6.82 -16.62 -8.44
N ASP A 106 5.75 -17.43 -8.48
CA ASP A 106 4.39 -17.01 -8.08
C ASP A 106 4.33 -16.62 -6.58
N GLU A 107 5.00 -17.36 -5.70
CA GLU A 107 5.11 -16.98 -4.29
C GLU A 107 5.82 -15.64 -4.10
N ILE A 108 6.91 -15.41 -4.85
CA ILE A 108 7.65 -14.13 -4.83
C ILE A 108 6.74 -12.99 -5.30
N GLU A 109 6.01 -13.17 -6.40
CA GLU A 109 5.09 -12.14 -6.92
C GLU A 109 4.04 -11.74 -5.88
N LYS A 110 3.35 -12.74 -5.30
CA LYS A 110 2.33 -12.52 -4.28
C LYS A 110 2.88 -11.80 -3.05
N LEU A 111 4.05 -12.22 -2.57
CA LEU A 111 4.68 -11.61 -1.42
C LEU A 111 5.16 -10.18 -1.73
N ALA A 112 5.74 -9.95 -2.90
CA ALA A 112 6.15 -8.62 -3.35
C ALA A 112 4.97 -7.66 -3.49
N HIS A 113 3.84 -8.15 -3.99
CA HIS A 113 2.60 -7.38 -4.02
C HIS A 113 2.12 -7.03 -2.61
N SER A 114 2.13 -8.00 -1.69
CA SER A 114 1.74 -7.76 -0.29
C SER A 114 2.64 -6.70 0.39
N VAL A 115 3.96 -6.79 0.20
CA VAL A 115 4.93 -5.79 0.69
C VAL A 115 4.59 -4.40 0.14
N LYS A 116 4.38 -4.29 -1.18
CA LYS A 116 4.03 -3.02 -1.83
C LYS A 116 2.75 -2.42 -1.24
N GLU A 117 1.69 -3.21 -1.09
CA GLU A 117 0.42 -2.71 -0.53
C GLU A 117 0.59 -2.29 0.94
N ARG A 118 1.37 -3.04 1.72
CA ARG A 118 1.66 -2.70 3.11
C ARG A 118 2.48 -1.40 3.24
N MET A 119 3.37 -1.11 2.29
CA MET A 119 4.15 0.13 2.27
C MET A 119 3.31 1.39 1.99
N LYS A 120 2.18 1.28 1.28
CA LYS A 120 1.30 2.45 1.00
C LYS A 120 0.62 3.02 2.24
N GLY A 121 0.53 2.22 3.31
CA GLY A 121 -0.10 2.63 4.58
C GLY A 121 0.88 3.24 5.59
N LEU A 122 2.14 3.46 5.20
CA LEU A 122 3.14 4.25 5.93
C LEU A 122 2.93 5.74 5.65
#